data_AF-A0RWW6-F1
#
_entry.id   AF-A0RWW6-F1
#
_cell.length_a   1.000
_cell.length_b   1.000
_cell.length_c   1.000
_cell.angle_alpha   90.00
_cell.angle_beta   90.00
_cell.angle_gamma   90.00
#
_symmetry.space_group_name_H-M   'P 1'
#
loop_
_entity.id
_entity.type
_entity.pdbx_description
1 polymer ?
#
loop_
_entity_poly.entity_id
_entity_poly.type
_entity_poly.pdbx_seq_one_letter_code
_entity_poly.pdbx_strand_id
1 'polypeptide(L)'
;MSPWHPYWTEPLAVPAEARARSFPCPGYAWSIQALFRGVFYRHGDARIMPEPTKKAVEMLLKGATLASEPCPYCKGVRVMRDGYALCVGCGREPSGDVPHAPSADPQNDRGGMPVGILEEKLRSLGSELAEESDHAKQQEILRSINMLVDTIDKMKGRAGRDGP
;
A
#
# COMPACT_ATOMS: atom_id res chain seq x y z
N MET A 1 18.54 17.65 -33.85
CA MET A 1 19.44 17.96 -32.73
C MET A 1 18.99 19.27 -32.12
N SER A 2 18.21 19.20 -31.04
CA SER A 2 17.67 20.35 -30.33
C SER A 2 18.40 20.46 -28.99
N PRO A 3 19.09 21.58 -28.69
CA PRO A 3 19.69 21.80 -27.37
C PRO A 3 18.61 22.17 -26.36
N TRP A 4 18.56 21.39 -25.28
CA TRP A 4 17.75 21.66 -24.10
C TRP A 4 18.34 22.86 -23.34
N HIS A 5 17.57 23.94 -23.18
CA HIS A 5 17.89 25.01 -22.25
C HIS A 5 17.31 24.70 -20.86
N PRO A 6 18.11 24.69 -19.78
CA PRO A 6 17.59 24.63 -18.42
C PRO A 6 17.22 26.04 -17.93
N TYR A 7 15.94 26.25 -17.64
CA TYR A 7 15.48 27.45 -16.94
C TYR A 7 15.88 27.36 -15.47
N TRP A 8 17.02 27.95 -15.13
CA TRP A 8 17.33 28.40 -13.78
C TRP A 8 16.78 29.81 -13.62
N THR A 9 15.68 29.97 -12.89
CA THR A 9 15.20 31.30 -12.49
C THR A 9 15.94 31.74 -11.22
N GLU A 10 16.56 32.91 -11.33
CA GLU A 10 17.26 33.67 -10.30
C GLU A 10 16.47 33.84 -8.98
N PRO A 11 17.19 33.95 -7.84
CA PRO A 11 16.58 34.24 -6.55
C PRO A 11 16.11 35.69 -6.47
N LEU A 12 14.83 35.88 -6.14
CA LEU A 12 14.24 37.17 -5.87
C LEU A 12 14.92 37.82 -4.65
N ALA A 13 15.52 38.98 -4.89
CA ALA A 13 16.05 39.88 -3.89
C ALA A 13 14.97 40.28 -2.87
N VAL A 14 15.33 40.19 -1.58
CA VAL A 14 14.51 40.66 -0.46
C VAL A 14 14.74 42.16 -0.30
N PRO A 15 13.71 43.02 -0.37
CA PRO A 15 13.87 44.42 -0.01
C PRO A 15 13.97 44.56 1.51
N ALA A 16 14.99 45.30 1.93
CA ALA A 16 15.12 45.85 3.26
C ALA A 16 14.04 46.91 3.52
N GLU A 17 13.74 47.11 4.80
CA GLU A 17 12.96 48.23 5.36
C GLU A 17 11.43 48.08 5.38
N ALA A 18 10.93 47.64 6.54
CA ALA A 18 9.61 48.06 7.02
C ALA A 18 9.67 48.26 8.54
N ARG A 19 10.04 49.50 8.89
CA ARG A 19 9.77 50.25 10.12
C ARG A 19 8.93 49.56 11.18
N ALA A 20 9.53 49.51 12.37
CA ALA A 20 8.88 49.40 13.67
C ALA A 20 7.60 50.23 13.74
N ARG A 21 6.47 49.54 13.91
CA ARG A 21 5.26 50.11 14.49
C ARG A 21 5.01 49.41 15.81
N SER A 22 5.35 50.13 16.85
CA SER A 22 5.03 49.89 18.24
C SER A 22 3.51 49.75 18.38
N PHE A 23 3.03 48.53 18.57
CA PHE A 23 1.69 48.29 19.11
C PHE A 23 1.83 48.01 20.61
N PRO A 24 1.25 48.86 21.48
CA PRO A 24 1.22 48.60 22.91
C PRO A 24 0.10 47.61 23.17
N CYS A 25 0.41 46.32 23.27
CA CYS A 25 -0.51 45.34 23.84
C CYS A 25 -0.30 45.32 25.36
N PRO A 26 -1.27 45.77 26.17
CA PRO A 26 -1.15 45.75 27.61
C PRO A 26 -1.43 44.33 28.13
N GLY A 27 -0.56 43.87 29.03
CA GLY A 27 -0.97 42.94 30.07
C GLY A 27 -0.96 41.46 29.73
N TYR A 28 0.20 40.89 29.46
CA TYR A 28 0.52 39.54 29.94
C TYR A 28 1.99 39.48 30.34
N ALA A 29 2.24 39.65 31.64
CA ALA A 29 3.53 39.43 32.27
C ALA A 29 3.85 37.93 32.22
N TRP A 30 4.51 37.49 31.15
CA TRP A 30 5.14 36.18 31.09
C TRP A 30 6.63 36.41 31.12
N SER A 31 7.21 36.03 32.26
CA SER A 31 8.64 36.02 32.53
C SER A 31 9.42 35.42 31.35
N ILE A 32 10.40 36.19 30.86
CA ILE A 32 11.35 35.79 29.82
C ILE A 32 12.34 34.80 30.44
N GLN A 33 11.91 33.55 30.65
CA GLN A 33 12.79 32.47 31.07
C GLN A 33 12.28 31.11 30.61
N ALA A 34 12.04 30.96 29.31
CA ALA A 34 11.83 29.63 28.70
C ALA A 34 12.12 29.62 27.18
N LEU A 35 13.25 30.19 26.74
CA LEU A 35 13.72 30.08 25.34
C LEU A 35 14.85 29.04 25.14
N PHE A 36 14.98 28.07 26.04
CA PHE A 36 15.84 26.91 25.85
C PHE A 36 15.14 25.63 26.34
N ARG A 37 13.98 25.31 25.78
CA ARG A 37 13.57 23.90 25.69
C ARG A 37 14.21 23.34 24.43
N GLY A 38 15.47 22.94 24.58
CA GLY A 38 16.15 22.12 23.58
C GLY A 38 15.25 20.95 23.18
N VAL A 39 15.28 20.60 21.90
CA VAL A 39 14.74 19.33 21.40
C VAL A 39 15.58 18.23 22.04
N PHE A 40 15.17 17.86 23.26
CA PHE A 40 15.76 16.80 24.04
C PHE A 40 15.34 15.50 23.34
N TYR A 41 16.17 15.01 22.43
CA TYR A 41 16.09 13.62 21.98
C TYR A 41 16.27 12.76 23.24
N ARG A 42 15.18 12.28 23.83
CA ARG A 42 15.23 11.25 24.85
C ARG A 42 15.94 10.05 24.24
N HIS A 43 17.23 9.90 24.56
CA HIS A 43 17.88 8.59 24.59
C HIS A 43 17.27 7.84 25.77
N GLY A 44 16.41 6.88 25.48
CA GLY A 44 15.73 6.14 26.54
C GLY A 44 14.54 5.39 26.00
N ASP A 45 14.82 4.23 25.43
CA ASP A 45 14.27 2.94 25.84
C ASP A 45 14.99 1.90 24.99
N ALA A 46 15.67 0.93 25.60
CA ALA A 46 16.18 -0.25 24.90
C ALA A 46 14.99 -1.11 24.46
N ARG A 47 14.21 -0.63 23.49
CA ARG A 47 13.11 -1.38 22.90
C ARG A 47 13.74 -2.38 21.95
N ILE A 48 13.48 -3.65 22.23
CA ILE A 48 13.73 -4.74 21.28
C ILE A 48 13.02 -4.35 19.98
N MET A 49 13.80 -4.01 18.96
CA MET A 49 13.24 -3.67 17.66
C MET A 49 12.49 -4.88 17.09
N PRO A 50 11.33 -4.68 16.43
CA PRO A 50 10.61 -5.77 15.78
C PRO A 50 11.51 -6.46 14.77
N GLU A 51 11.48 -7.80 14.72
CA GLU A 51 12.15 -8.63 13.71
C GLU A 51 12.03 -8.08 12.27
N PRO A 52 10.82 -7.75 11.74
CA PRO A 52 10.70 -7.23 10.39
C PRO A 52 11.34 -5.85 10.22
N THR A 53 11.38 -5.04 11.28
CA THR A 53 12.03 -3.73 11.27
C THR A 53 13.55 -3.87 11.23
N LYS A 54 14.14 -4.83 11.97
CA LYS A 54 15.58 -5.10 11.91
C LYS A 54 16.00 -5.55 10.51
N LYS A 55 15.26 -6.49 9.92
CA LYS A 55 15.52 -6.97 8.56
C LYS A 55 15.36 -5.86 7.51
N ALA A 56 14.34 -5.01 7.66
CA ALA A 56 14.16 -3.85 6.80
C ALA A 56 15.32 -2.85 6.90
N VAL A 57 15.79 -2.55 8.11
CA VAL A 57 16.96 -1.69 8.33
C VAL A 57 18.20 -2.30 7.68
N GLU A 58 18.43 -3.60 7.86
CA GLU A 58 19.55 -4.29 7.22
C GLU A 58 19.49 -4.22 5.69
N MET A 59 18.31 -4.41 5.10
CA MET A 59 18.11 -4.26 3.65
C MET A 59 18.42 -2.84 3.18
N LEU A 60 17.97 -1.81 3.91
CA LEU A 60 18.25 -0.41 3.58
C LEU A 60 19.75 -0.11 3.66
N LEU A 61 20.44 -0.62 4.68
CA LEU A 61 21.91 -0.48 4.79
C LEU A 61 22.64 -1.15 3.62
N LYS A 62 22.06 -2.17 3.00
CA LYS A 62 22.58 -2.84 1.80
C LYS A 62 22.14 -2.17 0.48
N GLY A 63 21.47 -1.01 0.54
CA GLY A 63 21.05 -0.25 -0.64
C GLY A 63 19.66 -0.58 -1.18
N ALA A 64 18.79 -1.18 -0.37
CA ALA A 64 17.38 -1.32 -0.71
C ALA A 64 16.66 0.05 -0.77
N THR A 65 15.55 0.12 -1.50
CA THR A 65 14.72 1.33 -1.64
C THR A 65 13.35 1.13 -1.02
N LEU A 66 12.70 2.22 -0.61
CA LEU A 66 11.29 2.15 -0.21
C LEU A 66 10.41 2.04 -1.47
N ALA A 67 9.43 1.14 -1.45
CA ALA A 67 8.46 1.03 -2.53
C ALA A 67 7.36 2.09 -2.37
N SER A 68 6.96 2.70 -3.48
CA SER A 68 5.91 3.73 -3.51
C SER A 68 4.52 3.17 -3.19
N GLU A 69 4.26 1.91 -3.53
CA GLU A 69 2.97 1.26 -3.23
C GLU A 69 2.92 0.75 -1.78
N PRO A 70 1.90 1.14 -1.00
CA PRO A 70 1.74 0.65 0.36
C PRO A 70 1.37 -0.83 0.39
N CYS A 71 1.56 -1.48 1.55
CA CYS A 71 1.13 -2.86 1.76
C CYS A 71 -0.40 -2.97 1.70
N PRO A 72 -0.99 -3.89 0.91
CA PRO A 72 -2.44 -4.03 0.76
C PRO A 72 -3.12 -4.51 2.05
N TYR A 73 -2.37 -5.13 2.95
CA TYR A 73 -2.92 -5.70 4.17
C TYR A 73 -2.87 -4.75 5.37
N CYS A 74 -1.75 -4.05 5.58
CA CYS A 74 -1.55 -3.19 6.74
C CYS A 74 -1.31 -1.72 6.39
N LYS A 75 -1.32 -1.36 5.10
CA LYS A 75 -1.04 -0.01 4.57
C LYS A 75 0.33 0.53 4.96
N GLY A 76 1.21 -0.34 5.46
CA GLY A 76 2.58 0.00 5.85
C GLY A 76 3.53 0.10 4.66
N VAL A 77 4.66 0.76 4.90
CA VAL A 77 5.73 0.92 3.91
C VAL A 77 6.40 -0.42 3.61
N ARG A 78 6.78 -0.61 2.35
CA ARG A 78 7.52 -1.77 1.84
C ARG A 78 8.95 -1.39 1.48
N VAL A 79 9.90 -2.29 1.69
CA VAL A 79 11.33 -2.16 1.35
C VAL A 79 11.63 -3.16 0.24
N MET A 80 12.19 -2.69 -0.88
CA MET A 80 12.46 -3.48 -2.07
C MET A 80 13.96 -3.53 -2.38
N ARG A 81 14.46 -4.73 -2.72
CA ARG A 81 15.82 -4.93 -3.23
C ARG A 81 15.83 -6.12 -4.16
N ASP A 82 16.44 -5.99 -5.34
CA ASP A 82 16.63 -7.10 -6.28
C ASP A 82 15.34 -7.88 -6.62
N GLY A 83 14.21 -7.18 -6.71
CA GLY A 83 12.89 -7.78 -6.99
C GLY A 83 12.18 -8.41 -5.77
N TYR A 84 12.78 -8.34 -4.58
CA TYR A 84 12.20 -8.84 -3.34
C TYR A 84 11.69 -7.70 -2.46
N ALA A 85 10.44 -7.79 -1.97
CA ALA A 85 9.77 -6.71 -1.24
C ALA A 85 9.26 -7.12 0.16
N LEU A 86 9.86 -6.57 1.23
CA LEU A 86 9.49 -6.82 2.62
C LEU A 86 8.63 -5.67 3.19
N CYS A 87 7.49 -5.96 3.82
CA CYS A 87 6.73 -4.96 4.56
C CYS A 87 7.24 -4.76 6.00
N VAL A 88 7.57 -3.53 6.38
CA VAL A 88 8.08 -3.20 7.73
C VAL A 88 7.02 -3.39 8.82
N GLY A 89 5.75 -3.15 8.49
CA GLY A 89 4.65 -3.16 9.47
C GLY A 89 4.07 -4.54 9.77
N CYS A 90 4.05 -5.45 8.79
CA CYS A 90 3.48 -6.79 8.97
C CYS A 90 4.45 -7.94 8.68
N GLY A 91 5.67 -7.66 8.23
CA GLY A 91 6.68 -8.69 7.94
C GLY A 91 6.37 -9.58 6.75
N ARG A 92 5.29 -9.32 5.99
CA ARG A 92 4.99 -10.07 4.78
C ARG A 92 5.98 -9.77 3.68
N GLU A 93 6.40 -10.85 3.03
CA GLU A 93 7.29 -10.89 1.89
C GLU A 93 6.48 -11.36 0.67
N PRO A 94 6.95 -11.14 -0.56
CA PRO A 94 6.29 -11.72 -1.72
C PRO A 94 6.52 -13.23 -1.59
N SER A 95 5.45 -14.03 -1.57
CA SER A 95 5.57 -15.46 -1.88
C SER A 95 6.30 -15.53 -3.22
N GLY A 96 7.46 -16.18 -3.23
CA GLY A 96 8.45 -16.04 -4.29
C GLY A 96 7.93 -16.57 -5.63
N ASP A 97 7.30 -15.70 -6.41
CA ASP A 97 6.91 -15.94 -7.79
C ASP A 97 7.35 -14.72 -8.62
N VAL A 98 8.62 -14.72 -9.03
CA VAL A 98 9.01 -14.07 -10.30
C VAL A 98 8.45 -15.01 -11.39
N PRO A 99 7.87 -14.51 -12.50
CA PRO A 99 6.71 -15.12 -13.15
C PRO A 99 7.02 -16.50 -13.73
N HIS A 100 6.58 -17.53 -13.01
CA HIS A 100 6.06 -18.75 -13.59
C HIS A 100 4.70 -18.98 -12.95
N ALA A 101 3.70 -19.24 -13.78
CA ALA A 101 2.33 -19.49 -13.35
C ALA A 101 2.29 -20.42 -12.13
N PRO A 102 1.57 -20.08 -11.05
CA PRO A 102 1.37 -21.03 -9.97
C PRO A 102 0.16 -21.89 -10.31
N SER A 103 0.46 -23.08 -10.83
CA SER A 103 -0.36 -24.27 -10.66
C SER A 103 -0.43 -24.65 -9.19
N ALA A 104 -1.57 -25.23 -8.81
CA ALA A 104 -1.87 -25.98 -7.59
C ALA A 104 -2.46 -25.22 -6.39
N ASP A 105 -3.79 -25.33 -6.32
CA ASP A 105 -4.59 -25.71 -5.14
C ASP A 105 -3.85 -26.06 -3.84
N PRO A 106 -4.45 -25.65 -2.72
CA PRO A 106 -4.86 -26.68 -1.78
C PRO A 106 -6.32 -26.50 -1.30
N GLN A 107 -7.13 -27.51 -1.61
CA GLN A 107 -8.25 -28.05 -0.84
C GLN A 107 -8.72 -27.19 0.34
N ASN A 108 -9.86 -26.51 0.16
CA ASN A 108 -10.74 -26.14 1.26
C ASN A 108 -12.12 -26.79 1.06
N ASP A 109 -12.41 -27.73 1.97
CA ASP A 109 -13.72 -28.34 2.25
C ASP A 109 -14.63 -28.73 1.08
N ARG A 110 -14.57 -30.02 0.73
CA ARG A 110 -15.71 -30.73 0.14
C ARG A 110 -16.84 -30.80 1.17
N GLY A 111 -17.69 -29.79 1.18
CA GLY A 111 -18.84 -29.69 2.09
C GLY A 111 -20.04 -28.97 1.47
N GLY A 112 -20.58 -29.48 0.36
CA GLY A 112 -22.02 -29.39 0.03
C GLY A 112 -22.70 -28.01 -0.12
N MET A 113 -21.96 -26.91 -0.25
CA MET A 113 -22.57 -25.58 -0.36
C MET A 113 -22.72 -25.17 -1.84
N PRO A 114 -23.88 -24.65 -2.28
CA PRO A 114 -24.10 -24.20 -3.66
C PRO A 114 -23.06 -23.20 -4.19
N VAL A 115 -22.34 -22.53 -3.30
CA VAL A 115 -21.23 -21.62 -3.62
C VAL A 115 -20.05 -22.34 -4.28
N GLY A 116 -19.66 -23.54 -3.81
CA GLY A 116 -18.51 -24.26 -4.36
C GLY A 116 -18.72 -24.71 -5.81
N ILE A 117 -19.96 -25.05 -6.18
CA ILE A 117 -20.32 -25.41 -7.57
C ILE A 117 -20.23 -24.17 -8.48
N LEU A 118 -20.61 -22.99 -7.98
CA LEU A 118 -20.53 -21.75 -8.73
C LEU A 118 -19.06 -21.32 -8.94
N GLU A 119 -18.20 -21.53 -7.95
CA GLU A 119 -16.75 -21.26 -8.07
C GLU A 119 -16.08 -22.17 -9.09
N GLU A 120 -16.47 -23.44 -9.16
CA GLU A 120 -15.98 -24.38 -10.18
C GLU A 120 -16.40 -23.96 -11.60
N LYS A 121 -17.67 -23.58 -11.78
CA LYS A 121 -18.16 -23.05 -13.08
C LYS A 121 -17.45 -21.76 -13.49
N LEU A 122 -17.14 -20.90 -12.52
CA LEU A 122 -16.41 -19.66 -12.77
C LEU A 122 -14.98 -19.94 -13.25
N ARG A 123 -14.33 -20.96 -12.70
CA ARG A 123 -13.04 -21.46 -13.21
C ARG A 123 -13.14 -21.96 -14.66
N SER A 124 -14.15 -22.77 -14.98
CA SER A 124 -14.37 -23.26 -16.37
C SER A 124 -14.52 -22.12 -17.37
N LEU A 125 -15.43 -21.17 -17.09
CA LEU A 125 -15.67 -20.03 -17.97
C LEU A 125 -14.45 -19.11 -18.10
N GLY A 126 -13.63 -19.00 -17.05
CA GLY A 126 -12.36 -18.26 -17.09
C GLY A 126 -11.35 -18.89 -18.05
N SER A 127 -11.26 -20.22 -18.07
CA SER A 127 -10.41 -20.96 -19.02
C SER A 127 -10.92 -20.83 -20.46
N GLU A 128 -12.23 -20.97 -20.67
CA GLU A 128 -12.84 -20.76 -22.00
C GLU A 128 -12.56 -19.33 -22.49
N LEU A 129 -12.75 -18.31 -21.66
CA LEU A 129 -12.45 -16.92 -22.01
C LEU A 129 -11.00 -16.67 -22.45
N ALA A 130 -10.05 -17.42 -21.90
CA ALA A 130 -8.63 -17.27 -22.22
C ALA A 130 -8.27 -17.81 -23.61
N GLU A 131 -8.99 -18.84 -24.09
CA GLU A 131 -8.76 -19.48 -25.38
C GLU A 131 -9.66 -18.92 -26.48
N GLU A 132 -10.81 -18.31 -26.13
CA GLU A 132 -11.74 -17.73 -27.09
C GLU A 132 -11.19 -16.44 -27.75
N SER A 133 -11.19 -16.44 -29.08
CA SER A 133 -10.76 -15.30 -29.92
C SER A 133 -11.92 -14.57 -30.60
N ASP A 134 -13.13 -15.15 -30.58
CA ASP A 134 -14.34 -14.52 -31.11
C ASP A 134 -14.89 -13.49 -30.11
N HIS A 135 -14.91 -12.22 -30.51
CA HIS A 135 -15.34 -11.13 -29.65
C HIS A 135 -16.81 -11.21 -29.20
N ALA A 136 -17.70 -11.79 -30.00
CA ALA A 136 -19.11 -11.93 -29.63
C ALA A 136 -19.27 -12.99 -28.53
N LYS A 137 -18.57 -14.12 -28.67
CA LYS A 137 -18.54 -15.17 -27.63
C LYS A 137 -17.81 -14.71 -26.37
N GLN A 138 -16.71 -13.98 -26.53
CA GLN A 138 -15.95 -13.39 -25.42
C GLN A 138 -16.85 -12.47 -24.57
N GLN A 139 -17.69 -11.64 -25.20
CA GLN A 139 -18.65 -10.80 -24.49
C GLN A 139 -19.75 -11.59 -23.79
N GLU A 140 -20.23 -12.68 -24.39
CA GLU A 140 -21.23 -13.56 -23.78
C GLU A 140 -20.69 -14.27 -22.53
N ILE A 141 -19.46 -14.77 -22.60
CA ILE A 141 -18.77 -15.39 -21.46
C ILE A 141 -18.54 -14.37 -20.35
N LEU A 142 -18.10 -13.15 -20.68
CA LEU A 142 -17.93 -12.07 -19.70
C LEU A 142 -19.23 -11.68 -18.99
N ARG A 143 -20.37 -11.61 -19.71
CA ARG A 143 -21.69 -11.38 -19.08
C ARG A 143 -22.04 -12.51 -18.12
N SER A 144 -21.80 -13.75 -18.53
CA SER A 144 -22.06 -14.94 -17.71
C SER A 144 -21.20 -14.97 -16.43
N ILE A 145 -19.92 -14.63 -16.54
CA ILE A 145 -19.01 -14.52 -15.39
C ILE A 145 -19.50 -13.46 -14.41
N ASN A 146 -19.87 -12.26 -14.89
CA ASN A 146 -20.40 -11.19 -14.04
C ASN A 146 -21.65 -11.63 -13.27
N MET A 147 -22.58 -12.32 -13.93
CA MET A 147 -23.77 -12.86 -13.26
C MET A 147 -23.45 -13.88 -12.17
N LEU A 148 -22.44 -14.72 -12.38
CA LEU A 148 -22.00 -15.71 -11.38
C LEU A 148 -21.32 -15.04 -10.19
N VAL A 149 -20.42 -14.07 -10.43
CA VAL A 149 -19.76 -13.29 -9.37
C VAL A 149 -20.78 -12.59 -8.49
N ASP A 150 -21.76 -11.90 -9.08
CA ASP A 150 -22.84 -11.22 -8.35
C ASP A 150 -23.66 -12.17 -7.49
N THR A 151 -23.91 -13.38 -7.99
CA THR A 151 -24.68 -14.40 -7.26
C THR A 151 -23.87 -14.93 -6.08
N ILE A 152 -22.59 -15.22 -6.28
CA ILE A 152 -21.67 -15.65 -5.22
C ILE A 152 -21.55 -14.57 -4.14
N ASP A 153 -21.39 -13.31 -4.53
CA ASP A 153 -21.27 -12.19 -3.59
C ASP A 153 -22.54 -12.02 -2.74
N LYS A 154 -23.72 -12.12 -3.36
CA LYS A 154 -25.01 -12.11 -2.64
C LYS A 154 -25.17 -13.28 -1.68
N MET A 155 -24.65 -14.46 -2.01
CA MET A 155 -24.69 -15.64 -1.15
C MET A 155 -23.72 -15.51 0.02
N LYS A 156 -22.49 -15.03 -0.23
CA LYS A 156 -21.47 -14.78 0.81
C LYS A 156 -21.88 -13.64 1.75
N GLY A 157 -22.49 -12.57 1.24
CA GLY A 157 -23.00 -11.45 2.04
C GLY A 157 -24.25 -11.77 2.88
N ARG A 158 -24.96 -12.87 2.59
CA ARG A 158 -26.04 -13.39 3.46
C ARG A 158 -25.49 -14.25 4.60
N ALA A 159 -24.48 -15.08 4.32
CA ALA A 159 -23.81 -15.92 5.33
C ALA A 159 -23.10 -15.14 6.45
N GLY A 160 -22.77 -13.85 6.23
CA GLY A 160 -22.16 -12.99 7.25
C GLY A 160 -23.13 -12.22 8.16
N ARG A 161 -24.46 -12.29 7.92
CA ARG A 161 -25.47 -11.61 8.76
C ARG A 161 -26.15 -12.53 9.78
N ASP A 162 -25.93 -13.84 9.68
CA ASP A 162 -26.40 -14.84 10.63
C ASP A 162 -25.22 -15.28 11.53
N GLY A 163 -24.68 -14.35 12.32
CA GLY A 163 -23.75 -14.65 13.42
C GLY A 163 -24.45 -14.37 14.76
N PRO A 164 -24.19 -15.17 15.82
CA PRO A 164 -25.00 -15.23 17.05
C PRO A 164 -25.16 -13.90 17.78
#